data_AF-A0A6A8LYJ1-F1
#
_entry.id   AF-A0A6A8LYJ1-F1
#
_cell.length_a   1.000
_cell.length_b   1.000
_cell.length_c   1.000
_cell.angle_alpha   90.00
_cell.angle_beta   90.00
_cell.angle_gamma   90.00
#
_symmetry.space_group_name_H-M   'P 1'
#
loop_
_entity.id
_entity.type
_entity.pdbx_description
1 polymer ?
#
loop_
_entity_poly.entity_id
_entity_poly.type
_entity_poly.pdbx_seq_one_letter_code
_entity_poly.pdbx_strand_id
1 'polypeptide(L)'
;WLAFASKDVVGKIFGMWFPVMAFVAIGFQHVVANMFIIPAAIFAGQMSWAEYFPNFIAVFSGNAVGGAVFVGLAYFLAFRPAA
;
A
#
# COMPACT_ATOMS: atom_id res chain seq x y z
N TRP A 1 -0.55 -2.55 11.55
CA TRP A 1 -1.25 -3.24 12.65
C TRP A 1 -0.54 -4.50 13.12
N LEU A 2 -0.32 -5.51 12.27
CA LEU A 2 0.36 -6.76 12.67
C LEU A 2 1.75 -6.53 13.30
N ALA A 3 2.55 -5.64 12.72
CA ALA A 3 3.84 -5.25 13.29
C ALA A 3 3.73 -4.45 14.61
N PHE A 4 2.61 -3.76 14.86
CA PHE A 4 2.38 -3.05 16.13
C PHE A 4 1.83 -3.99 17.21
N ALA A 5 1.12 -5.06 16.83
CA ALA A 5 0.59 -6.05 17.75
C ALA A 5 1.68 -7.00 18.30
N SER A 6 2.74 -7.24 17.53
CA SER A 6 3.83 -8.13 17.94
C SER A 6 4.91 -7.42 18.77
N LYS A 7 5.37 -8.07 19.84
CA LYS A 7 6.45 -7.58 20.72
C LYS A 7 7.84 -8.01 20.23
N ASP A 8 7.94 -9.11 19.49
CA ASP A 8 9.19 -9.69 19.01
C ASP A 8 9.51 -9.29 17.58
N VAL A 9 10.80 -9.09 17.27
CA VAL A 9 11.25 -8.71 15.92
C VAL A 9 10.84 -9.75 14.88
N VAL A 10 10.99 -11.03 15.19
CA VAL A 10 10.62 -12.13 14.29
C VAL A 10 9.12 -12.08 13.95
N GLY A 11 8.26 -11.84 14.94
CA GLY A 11 6.82 -11.73 14.72
C GLY A 11 6.46 -10.52 13.85
N LYS A 12 7.19 -9.39 13.98
CA LYS A 12 7.00 -8.23 13.09
C LYS A 12 7.39 -8.54 11.65
N ILE A 13 8.50 -9.25 11.42
CA ILE A 13 8.96 -9.64 10.09
C ILE A 13 7.91 -10.52 9.40
N PHE A 14 7.54 -11.64 10.03
CA PHE A 14 6.56 -12.56 9.43
C PHE A 14 5.16 -11.94 9.30
N GLY A 15 4.77 -11.10 10.27
CA GLY A 15 3.50 -10.37 10.23
C GLY A 15 3.40 -9.36 9.09
N MET A 16 4.52 -8.87 8.55
CA MET A 16 4.53 -8.02 7.35
C MET A 16 4.77 -8.83 6.08
N TRP A 17 5.60 -9.87 6.13
CA TRP A 17 6.03 -10.66 4.98
C TRP A 17 4.86 -11.27 4.20
N PHE A 18 4.02 -12.07 4.85
CA PHE A 18 2.96 -12.80 4.14
C PHE A 18 1.89 -11.89 3.53
N PRO A 19 1.39 -10.85 4.23
CA PRO A 19 0.44 -9.91 3.62
C PRO A 19 1.03 -9.16 2.43
N VAL A 20 2.29 -8.70 2.52
CA VAL A 20 2.95 -7.99 1.42
C VAL A 20 3.19 -8.93 0.23
N MET A 21 3.62 -10.17 0.50
CA MET A 21 3.78 -11.19 -0.55
C MET A 21 2.46 -11.47 -1.26
N ALA A 22 1.37 -11.69 -0.52
CA ALA A 22 0.06 -11.93 -1.11
C ALA A 22 -0.43 -10.73 -1.94
N PHE A 23 -0.24 -9.51 -1.44
CA PHE A 23 -0.56 -8.28 -2.16
C PHE A 23 0.14 -8.22 -3.52
N VAL A 24 1.44 -8.53 -3.56
CA VAL A 24 2.23 -8.56 -4.79
C VAL A 24 1.80 -9.71 -5.70
N ALA A 25 1.59 -10.91 -5.15
CA ALA A 25 1.20 -12.09 -5.92
C ALA A 25 -0.17 -11.95 -6.60
N ILE A 26 -1.11 -11.24 -5.98
CA ILE A 26 -2.42 -10.93 -6.57
C ILE A 26 -2.31 -9.84 -7.65
N GLY A 27 -1.21 -9.09 -7.69
CA GLY A 27 -0.99 -8.02 -8.67
C GLY A 27 -1.60 -6.67 -8.27
N PHE A 28 -1.82 -6.43 -6.98
CA PHE A 28 -2.26 -5.11 -6.51
C PHE A 28 -1.16 -4.06 -6.67
N GLN A 29 -1.58 -2.80 -6.84
CA GLN A 29 -0.67 -1.69 -7.09
C GLN A 29 -0.46 -0.84 -5.83
N HIS A 30 0.80 -0.57 -5.52
CA HIS A 30 1.22 0.26 -4.40
C HIS A 30 1.87 1.53 -4.92
N VAL A 31 1.29 2.68 -4.59
CA VAL A 31 1.70 3.97 -5.19
C VAL A 31 3.19 4.22 -4.99
N VAL A 32 3.73 3.94 -3.79
CA VAL A 32 5.16 4.16 -3.50
C VAL A 32 6.04 3.15 -4.22
N ALA A 33 5.59 1.90 -4.43
CA ALA A 33 6.39 0.93 -5.18
C ALA A 33 6.48 1.35 -6.67
N ASN A 34 5.37 1.83 -7.22
CA ASN A 34 5.32 2.36 -8.58
C ASN A 34 6.20 3.62 -8.75
N MET A 35 6.34 4.46 -7.72
CA MET A 35 7.28 5.59 -7.70
C MET A 35 8.76 5.17 -7.80
N PHE A 36 9.10 3.89 -7.60
CA PHE A 36 10.46 3.39 -7.83
C PHE A 36 10.59 2.71 -9.20
N ILE A 37 9.67 1.78 -9.50
CA ILE A 37 9.78 0.93 -10.69
C ILE A 37 9.52 1.72 -11.98
N ILE A 38 8.51 2.59 -12.00
CA ILE A 38 8.13 3.33 -13.22
C ILE A 38 9.18 4.40 -13.56
N PRO A 39 9.67 5.22 -12.62
CA PRO A 39 10.78 6.14 -12.92
C PRO A 39 12.05 5.44 -13.40
N ALA A 40 12.36 4.23 -12.89
CA ALA A 40 13.47 3.45 -13.44
C ALA A 40 13.25 3.08 -14.91
N ALA A 41 12.03 2.70 -15.30
CA ALA A 41 11.68 2.45 -16.70
C ALA A 41 11.73 3.72 -17.57
N ILE A 42 11.32 4.86 -17.03
CA ILE A 42 11.40 6.17 -17.72
C ILE A 42 12.87 6.53 -17.98
N PHE A 43 13.73 6.39 -16.98
CA PHE A 43 15.17 6.67 -17.15
C PHE A 43 15.86 5.66 -18.07
N ALA A 44 15.33 4.44 -18.21
CA ALA A 44 15.75 3.47 -19.21
C ALA A 44 15.17 3.72 -20.62
N GLY A 45 14.41 4.81 -20.82
CA GLY A 45 13.81 5.18 -22.10
C GLY A 45 12.64 4.30 -22.54
N GLN A 46 12.04 3.54 -21.62
CA GLN A 46 10.95 2.59 -21.91
C GLN A 46 9.55 3.18 -21.68
N MET A 47 9.46 4.36 -21.06
CA MET A 47 8.20 5.03 -20.73
C MET A 47 8.42 6.54 -20.59
N SER A 48 7.36 7.32 -20.65
CA SER A 48 7.35 8.77 -20.39
C SER A 48 6.63 9.14 -19.09
N TRP A 49 6.93 10.33 -18.57
CA TRP A 49 6.22 10.89 -17.41
C TRP A 49 4.72 11.12 -17.68
N ALA A 50 4.34 11.36 -18.93
CA ALA A 50 2.94 11.52 -19.33
C ALA A 50 2.16 10.21 -19.18
N GLU A 51 2.79 9.06 -19.46
CA GLU A 51 2.19 7.73 -19.29
C GLU A 51 2.10 7.33 -17.80
N TYR A 52 3.00 7.83 -16.96
CA TYR A 52 2.99 7.57 -15.52
C TYR A 52 1.89 8.33 -14.77
N PHE A 53 1.58 9.57 -15.17
CA PHE A 53 0.69 10.44 -14.41
C PHE A 53 -0.71 9.85 -14.14
N PRO A 54 -1.39 9.23 -15.12
CA PRO A 54 -2.67 8.55 -14.87
C PRO A 54 -2.54 7.37 -13.89
N ASN A 55 -1.45 6.61 -13.95
CA ASN A 55 -1.19 5.52 -13.01
C ASN A 55 -1.06 6.05 -11.59
N PHE A 56 -0.27 7.10 -11.40
CA PHE A 56 -0.08 7.71 -10.09
C PHE A 56 -1.40 8.14 -9.46
N ILE A 57 -2.25 8.87 -10.18
CA ILE A 57 -3.52 9.37 -9.66
C ILE A 57 -4.46 8.22 -9.30
N ALA A 58 -4.60 7.23 -10.19
CA ALA A 58 -5.48 6.08 -9.95
C ALA A 58 -5.02 5.24 -8.75
N VAL A 59 -3.73 4.89 -8.68
CA VAL A 59 -3.19 4.06 -7.60
C VAL A 59 -3.16 4.80 -6.28
N PHE A 60 -2.78 6.09 -6.27
CA PHE A 60 -2.83 6.91 -5.08
C PHE A 60 -4.26 6.97 -4.51
N SER A 61 -5.24 7.24 -5.36
CA SER A 61 -6.65 7.34 -4.95
C SER A 61 -7.16 6.00 -4.41
N GLY A 62 -6.85 4.89 -5.08
CA GLY A 62 -7.21 3.56 -4.60
C GLY A 62 -6.54 3.19 -3.27
N ASN A 63 -5.25 3.52 -3.10
CA ASN A 63 -4.52 3.30 -1.85
C ASN A 63 -5.08 4.17 -0.72
N ALA A 64 -5.42 5.43 -0.98
CA ALA A 64 -6.02 6.35 -0.02
C ALA A 64 -7.41 5.87 0.43
N VAL A 65 -8.27 5.44 -0.50
CA VAL A 65 -9.58 4.87 -0.18
C VAL A 65 -9.44 3.57 0.61
N GLY A 66 -8.54 2.67 0.19
CA GLY A 66 -8.23 1.44 0.92
C GLY A 66 -7.81 1.70 2.37
N GLY A 67 -6.86 2.63 2.58
CA GLY A 67 -6.34 2.97 3.89
C GLY A 67 -7.33 3.74 4.76
N ALA A 68 -7.95 4.79 4.24
CA ALA A 68 -8.82 5.67 5.01
C ALA A 68 -10.21 5.07 5.24
N VAL A 69 -10.84 4.54 4.19
CA VAL A 69 -12.24 4.07 4.25
C VAL A 69 -12.32 2.63 4.74
N PHE A 70 -11.53 1.71 4.20
CA PHE A 70 -11.69 0.30 4.60
C PHE A 70 -10.97 -0.02 5.91
N VAL A 71 -9.78 0.53 6.14
CA VAL A 71 -9.03 0.26 7.37
C VAL A 71 -9.31 1.33 8.43
N GLY A 72 -9.09 2.61 8.13
CA GLY A 72 -9.20 3.71 9.08
C GLY A 72 -10.61 3.84 9.69
N LEU A 73 -11.64 3.89 8.84
CA LEU A 73 -13.03 3.97 9.30
C LEU A 73 -13.45 2.70 10.05
N ALA A 74 -13.07 1.50 9.59
CA ALA A 74 -13.40 0.26 10.29
C ALA A 74 -12.82 0.25 11.72
N TYR A 75 -11.57 0.69 11.88
CA TYR A 75 -10.97 0.86 13.21
C TYR A 75 -11.68 1.94 14.03
N PHE A 76 -11.99 3.09 13.44
CA PHE A 76 -12.72 4.15 14.12
C PHE A 76 -14.07 3.67 14.65
N LEU A 77 -14.86 2.97 13.82
CA LEU A 77 -16.16 2.44 14.23
C LEU A 77 -16.05 1.34 15.29
N ALA A 78 -15.00 0.52 15.25
CA ALA A 78 -14.78 -0.55 16.23
C ALA A 78 -14.35 -0.02 17.61
N PHE A 79 -13.61 1.10 17.66
CA PHE A 79 -13.02 1.63 18.90
C PHE A 79 -13.58 3.00 19.32
N ARG A 80 -14.58 3.54 18.63
CA ARG A 80 -15.25 4.77 19.07
C ARG A 80 -15.92 4.51 20.43
N PRO A 81 -15.78 5.42 21.41
CA PRO A 81 -16.53 5.34 22.65
C PRO A 81 -18.04 5.30 22.36
N ALA A 82 -18.77 4.41 23.03
CA ALA A 82 -20.21 4.55 23.12
C ALA A 82 -20.50 5.82 23.93
N ALA A 83 -21.30 6.73 23.35
CA ALA A 83 -21.85 7.86 24.08
C ALA A 83 -22.88 7.37 25.11
#